data_AF-A0A0E9LYM3-F1
#
_entry.id   AF-A0A0E9LYM3-F1
#
_cell.length_a   1.000
_cell.length_b   1.000
_cell.length_c   1.000
_cell.angle_alpha   90.00
_cell.angle_beta   90.00
_cell.angle_gamma   90.00
#
_symmetry.space_group_name_H-M   'P 1'
#
loop_
_entity.id
_entity.type
_entity.pdbx_description
1 polymer ?
#
loop_
_entity_poly.entity_id
_entity_poly.type
_entity_poly.pdbx_seq_one_letter_code
_entity_poly.pdbx_strand_id
1 'polypeptide(L)'
;MALILSACSEKKPETLKHTRETLFNDSWEFVKDATPEMISDSTHLTWETVDLPHTAHLEPLVIEDQQWQGNALYRKTFTPAPELNNKHIALHFEGAMQVAEVFINGQKIATNYGGYLPFYVNITPHILMDQENTILVHLNNEDNPQVPPGKPIDQLDFNLFSGIYRNVWLVVKDPLHISDPIGADRVAAGGS
;
A
#
# COMPACT_ATOMS: atom_id res chain seq x y z
N MET A 1 43.07 -1.05 54.65
CA MET A 1 41.72 -0.45 54.48
C MET A 1 41.50 -0.27 52.99
N ALA A 2 40.79 -1.20 52.36
CA ALA A 2 40.62 -1.25 50.91
C ALA A 2 39.38 -0.42 50.53
N LEU A 3 39.54 0.54 49.63
CA LEU A 3 38.45 1.29 49.01
C LEU A 3 38.12 0.61 47.68
N ILE A 4 36.95 -0.01 47.59
CA ILE A 4 36.41 -0.55 46.33
C ILE A 4 35.52 0.54 45.72
N LEU A 5 35.99 1.16 44.63
CA LEU A 5 35.17 2.02 43.79
C LEU A 5 34.34 1.12 42.87
N SER A 6 33.05 0.98 43.16
CA SER A 6 32.10 0.35 42.25
C SER A 6 31.65 1.40 41.23
N ALA A 7 32.06 1.24 39.97
CA ALA A 7 31.58 2.06 38.87
C ALA A 7 30.23 1.52 38.40
N CYS A 8 29.15 2.26 38.65
CA CYS A 8 27.87 2.02 37.97
C CYS A 8 28.04 2.38 36.50
N SER A 9 28.00 1.38 35.62
CA SER A 9 27.82 1.60 34.19
C SER A 9 26.36 1.97 33.95
N GLU A 10 26.10 3.26 33.68
CA GLU A 10 24.80 3.69 33.17
C GLU A 10 24.61 3.07 31.77
N LYS A 11 23.74 2.07 31.68
CA LYS A 11 23.23 1.60 30.39
C LYS A 11 22.44 2.77 29.79
N LYS A 12 22.97 3.36 28.73
CA LYS A 12 22.22 4.25 27.83
C LYS A 12 20.91 3.53 27.45
N PRO A 13 19.73 4.16 27.57
CA PRO A 13 18.51 3.53 27.09
C PRO A 13 18.66 3.25 25.60
N GLU A 14 18.59 1.97 25.22
CA GLU A 14 18.41 1.61 23.83
C GLU A 14 17.10 2.22 23.37
N THR A 15 17.18 3.10 22.37
CA THR A 15 16.00 3.52 21.61
C THR A 15 15.44 2.26 20.94
N LEU A 16 14.48 1.60 21.60
CA LEU A 16 13.75 0.48 21.05
C LEU A 16 13.01 0.97 19.80
N LYS A 17 13.49 0.60 18.61
CA LYS A 17 12.71 0.75 17.39
C LYS A 17 11.55 -0.27 17.44
N HIS A 18 10.45 0.11 18.07
CA HIS A 18 9.21 -0.66 18.17
C HIS A 18 8.46 -0.78 16.82
N THR A 19 8.97 -0.18 15.76
CA THR A 19 8.39 -0.19 14.41
C THR A 19 9.40 -0.77 13.43
N ARG A 20 8.95 -1.78 12.69
CA ARG A 20 9.67 -2.34 11.54
C ARG A 20 8.86 -2.02 10.29
N GLU A 21 9.47 -1.26 9.39
CA GLU A 21 8.97 -1.05 8.04
C GLU A 21 9.87 -1.84 7.11
N THR A 22 9.26 -2.72 6.33
CA THR A 22 9.98 -3.51 5.32
C THR A 22 9.41 -3.18 3.97
N LEU A 23 10.30 -2.91 3.00
CA LEU A 23 9.88 -2.67 1.63
C LEU A 23 9.13 -3.91 1.14
N PHE A 24 7.95 -3.69 0.57
CA PHE A 24 7.03 -4.75 0.19
C PHE A 24 6.75 -4.69 -1.31
N ASN A 25 7.79 -4.37 -2.08
CA ASN A 25 7.71 -4.09 -3.50
C ASN A 25 7.92 -5.32 -4.37
N ASP A 26 8.62 -6.33 -3.89
CA ASP A 26 9.07 -7.41 -4.75
C ASP A 26 7.92 -8.39 -5.05
N SER A 27 7.93 -9.02 -6.23
CA SER A 27 7.07 -10.16 -6.58
C SER A 27 5.58 -9.89 -6.34
N TRP A 28 5.08 -8.78 -6.85
CA TRP A 28 3.66 -8.60 -7.09
C TRP A 28 3.27 -9.28 -8.39
N GLU A 29 1.98 -9.56 -8.53
CA GLU A 29 1.38 -9.99 -9.77
C GLU A 29 0.43 -8.89 -10.24
N PHE A 30 0.38 -8.64 -11.54
CA PHE A 30 -0.41 -7.57 -12.12
C PHE A 30 -1.20 -8.07 -13.34
N VAL A 31 -2.40 -7.50 -13.53
CA VAL A 31 -3.21 -7.65 -14.73
C VAL A 31 -3.78 -6.29 -15.10
N LYS A 32 -3.55 -5.89 -16.35
CA LYS A 32 -4.14 -4.71 -16.96
C LYS A 32 -5.57 -4.99 -17.44
N ASP A 33 -6.44 -3.99 -17.35
CA ASP A 33 -7.83 -4.01 -17.82
C ASP A 33 -8.69 -5.10 -17.14
N ALA A 34 -8.43 -5.36 -15.85
CA ALA A 34 -9.12 -6.35 -15.03
C ALA A 34 -9.71 -5.78 -13.74
N THR A 35 -10.86 -6.32 -13.32
CA THR A 35 -11.55 -5.97 -12.07
C THR A 35 -11.57 -7.15 -11.10
N PRO A 36 -11.83 -6.93 -9.79
CA PRO A 36 -11.89 -8.01 -8.80
C PRO A 36 -12.89 -9.13 -9.14
N GLU A 37 -14.02 -8.81 -9.77
CA GLU A 37 -15.08 -9.78 -10.10
C GLU A 37 -14.59 -10.86 -11.08
N MET A 38 -13.66 -10.49 -11.97
CA MET A 38 -13.08 -11.39 -12.98
C MET A 38 -12.20 -12.49 -12.39
N ILE A 39 -11.77 -12.37 -11.11
CA ILE A 39 -10.94 -13.39 -10.45
C ILE A 39 -11.72 -14.70 -10.30
N SER A 40 -13.04 -14.64 -10.13
CA SER A 40 -13.88 -15.84 -9.96
C SER A 40 -13.92 -16.74 -11.21
N ASP A 41 -13.67 -16.17 -12.39
CA ASP A 41 -13.54 -16.85 -13.67
C ASP A 41 -12.13 -16.63 -14.24
N SER A 42 -11.11 -16.93 -13.42
CA SER A 42 -9.69 -16.65 -13.69
C SER A 42 -9.10 -17.37 -14.91
N THR A 43 -9.89 -18.13 -15.67
CA THR A 43 -9.45 -18.90 -16.84
C THR A 43 -8.87 -18.03 -17.96
N HIS A 44 -9.17 -16.73 -17.95
CA HIS A 44 -8.73 -15.76 -18.96
C HIS A 44 -7.75 -14.69 -18.45
N LEU A 45 -7.40 -14.69 -17.17
CA LEU A 45 -6.47 -13.69 -16.60
C LEU A 45 -5.03 -14.20 -16.68
N THR A 46 -4.20 -13.49 -17.44
CA THR A 46 -2.75 -13.73 -17.48
C THR A 46 -2.06 -12.75 -16.53
N TRP A 47 -1.57 -13.24 -15.40
CA TRP A 47 -0.84 -12.45 -14.42
C TRP A 47 0.61 -12.29 -14.84
N GLU A 48 1.11 -11.06 -14.82
CA GLU A 48 2.54 -10.76 -14.97
C GLU A 48 3.19 -10.49 -13.61
N THR A 49 4.39 -11.03 -13.39
CA THR A 49 5.17 -10.74 -12.19
C THR A 49 5.86 -9.39 -12.35
N VAL A 50 5.67 -8.51 -11.39
CA VAL A 50 6.21 -7.14 -11.37
C VAL A 50 6.78 -6.81 -9.99
N ASP A 51 7.76 -5.91 -9.98
CA ASP A 51 8.23 -5.27 -8.75
C ASP A 51 7.72 -3.83 -8.71
N LEU A 52 7.38 -3.34 -7.51
CA LEU A 52 6.99 -1.96 -7.31
C LEU A 52 8.22 -1.05 -7.13
N PRO A 53 8.13 0.25 -7.44
CA PRO A 53 7.00 0.93 -8.07
C PRO A 53 6.77 0.45 -9.51
N HIS A 54 5.49 0.33 -9.89
CA HIS A 54 5.08 -0.17 -11.20
C HIS A 54 3.99 0.73 -11.82
N THR A 55 4.11 0.99 -13.12
CA THR A 55 3.06 1.68 -13.89
C THR A 55 2.19 0.67 -14.61
N ALA A 56 0.86 0.79 -14.53
CA ALA A 56 -0.04 -0.15 -15.20
C ALA A 56 -0.03 -0.01 -16.74
N HIS A 57 0.45 1.14 -17.23
CA HIS A 57 0.72 1.34 -18.64
C HIS A 57 1.95 2.23 -18.82
N LEU A 58 2.87 1.82 -19.72
CA LEU A 58 4.01 2.62 -20.09
C LEU A 58 3.65 3.43 -21.34
N GLU A 59 3.46 4.74 -21.15
CA GLU A 59 3.19 5.67 -22.23
C GLU A 59 4.42 5.88 -23.14
N PRO A 60 4.24 6.19 -24.43
CA PRO A 60 5.33 6.62 -25.29
C PRO A 60 5.95 7.94 -24.79
N LEU A 61 7.19 8.21 -25.21
CA LEU A 61 7.90 9.43 -24.83
C LEU A 61 7.15 10.70 -25.27
N VAL A 62 6.52 10.65 -26.44
CA VAL A 62 5.63 11.69 -26.96
C VAL A 62 4.24 11.08 -27.03
N ILE A 63 3.32 11.65 -26.27
CA ILE A 63 1.94 11.20 -26.17
C ILE A 63 1.14 12.03 -27.18
N GLU A 64 0.81 11.40 -28.31
CA GLU A 64 -0.01 12.02 -29.38
C GLU A 64 -1.50 11.66 -29.23
N ASP A 65 -1.77 10.45 -28.74
CA ASP A 65 -3.11 9.94 -28.43
C ASP A 65 -3.43 10.11 -26.93
N GLN A 66 -4.70 9.88 -26.55
CA GLN A 66 -5.08 9.91 -25.14
C GLN A 66 -4.33 8.83 -24.35
N GLN A 67 -3.84 9.20 -23.17
CA GLN A 67 -3.25 8.28 -22.21
C GLN A 67 -4.20 7.16 -21.82
N TRP A 68 -3.64 6.00 -21.45
CA TRP A 68 -4.46 4.88 -21.03
C TRP A 68 -5.21 5.19 -19.73
N GLN A 69 -6.52 4.92 -19.76
CA GLN A 69 -7.40 4.87 -18.60
C GLN A 69 -8.08 3.51 -18.54
N GLY A 70 -8.26 3.00 -17.33
CA GLY A 70 -8.94 1.74 -17.10
C GLY A 70 -8.70 1.18 -15.71
N ASN A 71 -8.86 -0.15 -15.62
CA ASN A 71 -8.71 -0.89 -14.39
C ASN A 71 -7.35 -1.59 -14.36
N ALA A 72 -6.71 -1.58 -13.20
CA ALA A 72 -5.42 -2.22 -12.97
C ALA A 72 -5.49 -3.03 -11.69
N LEU A 73 -5.22 -4.33 -11.80
CA LEU A 73 -5.39 -5.27 -10.71
C LEU A 73 -4.04 -5.82 -10.28
N TYR A 74 -3.68 -5.58 -9.03
CA TYR A 74 -2.44 -6.08 -8.41
C TYR A 74 -2.78 -7.12 -7.35
N ARG A 75 -1.99 -8.19 -7.30
CA ARG A 75 -2.10 -9.24 -6.29
C ARG A 75 -0.76 -9.49 -5.65
N LYS A 76 -0.78 -9.75 -4.35
CA LYS A 76 0.38 -10.25 -3.61
C LYS A 76 -0.06 -11.28 -2.61
N THR A 77 0.62 -12.43 -2.59
CA THR A 77 0.45 -13.39 -1.51
C THR A 77 1.61 -13.28 -0.52
N PHE A 78 1.32 -13.53 0.75
CA PHE A 78 2.34 -13.67 1.78
C PHE A 78 1.83 -14.49 2.96
N THR A 79 2.74 -15.20 3.62
CA THR A 79 2.46 -15.90 4.86
C THR A 79 3.12 -15.14 6.01
N PRO A 80 2.34 -14.58 6.96
CA PRO A 80 2.90 -13.90 8.12
C PRO A 80 3.80 -14.85 8.92
N ALA A 81 5.01 -14.40 9.27
CA ALA A 81 5.91 -15.18 10.10
C ALA A 81 5.35 -15.30 11.54
N PRO A 82 5.61 -16.39 12.29
CA PRO A 82 5.05 -16.61 13.62
C PRO A 82 5.33 -15.48 14.62
N GLU A 83 6.45 -14.74 14.45
CA GLU A 83 6.83 -13.62 15.32
C GLU A 83 5.92 -12.39 15.16
N LEU A 84 5.11 -12.37 14.09
CA LEU A 84 4.12 -11.34 13.83
C LEU A 84 2.79 -11.61 14.57
N ASN A 85 2.67 -12.74 15.27
CA ASN A 85 1.49 -13.01 16.07
C ASN A 85 1.31 -11.95 17.15
N ASN A 86 0.07 -11.50 17.36
CA ASN A 86 -0.27 -10.37 18.23
C ASN A 86 0.52 -9.09 17.92
N LYS A 87 0.87 -8.82 16.66
CA LYS A 87 1.40 -7.52 16.23
C LYS A 87 0.32 -6.73 15.49
N HIS A 88 0.53 -5.41 15.44
CA HIS A 88 -0.17 -4.55 14.49
C HIS A 88 0.54 -4.66 13.14
N ILE A 89 -0.20 -5.05 12.11
CA ILE A 89 0.29 -5.23 10.74
C ILE A 89 -0.55 -4.37 9.80
N ALA A 90 0.13 -3.60 8.96
CA ALA A 90 -0.50 -2.72 8.00
C ALA A 90 0.30 -2.60 6.71
N LEU A 91 -0.38 -2.12 5.68
CA LEU A 91 0.21 -1.70 4.42
C LEU A 91 0.25 -0.17 4.38
N HIS A 92 1.42 0.40 4.10
CA HIS A 92 1.58 1.82 3.84
C HIS A 92 1.95 2.02 2.37
N PHE A 93 1.01 2.57 1.61
CA PHE A 93 1.21 2.92 0.21
C PHE A 93 1.65 4.37 0.14
N GLU A 94 2.78 4.65 -0.51
CA GLU A 94 3.26 6.03 -0.70
C GLU A 94 2.49 6.78 -1.81
N GLY A 95 1.76 6.03 -2.65
CA GLY A 95 0.90 6.52 -3.72
C GLY A 95 0.50 5.41 -4.69
N ALA A 96 -0.76 5.40 -5.11
CA ALA A 96 -1.30 4.46 -6.10
C ALA A 96 -2.41 5.15 -6.91
N MET A 97 -2.30 5.15 -8.24
CA MET A 97 -3.16 5.96 -9.11
C MET A 97 -4.40 5.20 -9.60
N GLN A 98 -5.64 5.69 -9.42
CA GLN A 98 -6.04 6.92 -8.70
C GLN A 98 -7.05 6.63 -7.59
N VAL A 99 -8.10 5.86 -7.88
CA VAL A 99 -8.96 5.27 -6.86
C VAL A 99 -8.42 3.88 -6.57
N ALA A 100 -8.02 3.64 -5.32
CA ALA A 100 -7.45 2.37 -4.89
C ALA A 100 -8.40 1.64 -3.94
N GLU A 101 -8.79 0.42 -4.28
CA GLU A 101 -9.55 -0.47 -3.41
C GLU A 101 -8.65 -1.63 -2.97
N VAL A 102 -8.56 -1.85 -1.65
CA VAL A 102 -7.72 -2.89 -1.07
C VAL A 102 -8.58 -4.00 -0.48
N PHE A 103 -8.26 -5.24 -0.86
CA PHE A 103 -8.92 -6.43 -0.38
C PHE A 103 -7.90 -7.36 0.29
N ILE A 104 -8.33 -8.02 1.36
CA ILE A 104 -7.57 -9.08 2.03
C ILE A 104 -8.45 -10.32 2.03
N ASN A 105 -7.92 -11.43 1.50
CA ASN A 105 -8.62 -12.72 1.43
C ASN A 105 -10.03 -12.61 0.83
N GLY A 106 -10.19 -11.78 -0.21
CA GLY A 106 -11.45 -11.53 -0.91
C GLY A 106 -12.39 -10.51 -0.25
N GLN A 107 -12.09 -10.03 0.95
CA GLN A 107 -12.88 -8.98 1.62
C GLN A 107 -12.30 -7.61 1.29
N LYS A 108 -13.13 -6.67 0.79
CA LYS A 108 -12.74 -5.25 0.66
C LYS A 108 -12.65 -4.62 2.04
N ILE A 109 -11.52 -3.98 2.36
CA ILE A 109 -11.27 -3.40 3.68
C ILE A 109 -10.98 -1.89 3.64
N ALA A 110 -10.58 -1.36 2.49
CA ALA A 110 -10.28 0.06 2.33
C ALA A 110 -10.54 0.54 0.91
N THR A 111 -10.85 1.83 0.80
CA THR A 111 -10.85 2.59 -0.45
C THR A 111 -10.12 3.90 -0.21
N ASN A 112 -9.16 4.23 -1.06
CA ASN A 112 -8.46 5.50 -1.08
C ASN A 112 -8.80 6.27 -2.35
N TYR A 113 -9.14 7.56 -2.19
CA TYR A 113 -9.48 8.45 -3.30
C TYR A 113 -8.34 9.43 -3.54
N GLY A 114 -7.69 9.32 -4.70
CA GLY A 114 -6.60 10.19 -5.12
C GLY A 114 -5.25 9.49 -4.98
N GLY A 115 -4.41 9.59 -6.01
CA GLY A 115 -3.21 8.76 -6.09
C GLY A 115 -1.93 9.40 -5.60
N TYR A 116 -1.93 10.68 -5.20
CA TYR A 116 -0.70 11.44 -4.90
C TYR A 116 -0.26 11.38 -3.43
N LEU A 117 -1.20 11.19 -2.52
CA LEU A 117 -0.94 11.17 -1.09
C LEU A 117 -0.81 9.71 -0.60
N PRO A 118 0.03 9.49 0.43
CA PRO A 118 0.12 8.18 1.04
C PRO A 118 -1.19 7.79 1.74
N PHE A 119 -1.44 6.49 1.81
CA PHE A 119 -2.55 5.93 2.58
C PHE A 119 -2.12 4.67 3.35
N TYR A 120 -2.79 4.43 4.48
CA TYR A 120 -2.42 3.41 5.44
C TYR A 120 -3.60 2.46 5.68
N VAL A 121 -3.36 1.16 5.55
CA VAL A 121 -4.40 0.13 5.65
C VAL A 121 -4.04 -0.86 6.73
N ASN A 122 -4.76 -0.85 7.85
CA ASN A 122 -4.61 -1.86 8.90
C ASN A 122 -5.18 -3.20 8.42
N ILE A 123 -4.31 -4.21 8.26
CA ILE A 123 -4.71 -5.54 7.79
C ILE A 123 -4.80 -6.57 8.92
N THR A 124 -4.36 -6.21 10.14
CA THR A 124 -4.34 -7.10 11.32
C THR A 124 -5.64 -7.90 11.52
N PRO A 125 -6.85 -7.31 11.41
CA PRO A 125 -8.09 -8.06 11.65
C PRO A 125 -8.45 -9.05 10.55
N HIS A 126 -7.80 -8.99 9.38
CA HIS A 126 -8.20 -9.69 8.17
C HIS A 126 -7.20 -10.75 7.72
N ILE A 127 -6.01 -10.78 8.32
CA ILE A 127 -4.98 -11.77 8.04
C ILE A 127 -5.19 -13.05 8.86
N LEU A 128 -4.89 -14.17 8.24
CA LEU A 128 -4.86 -15.50 8.84
C LEU A 128 -3.41 -15.83 9.20
N MET A 129 -3.12 -15.97 10.49
CA MET A 129 -1.81 -16.44 10.93
C MET A 129 -1.54 -17.87 10.46
N ASP A 130 -0.28 -18.19 10.19
CA ASP A 130 0.21 -19.50 9.74
C ASP A 130 -0.39 -20.00 8.41
N GLN A 131 -1.03 -19.11 7.65
CA GLN A 131 -1.63 -19.39 6.35
C GLN A 131 -1.20 -18.36 5.32
N GLU A 132 -1.24 -18.74 4.05
CA GLU A 132 -1.05 -17.79 2.96
C GLU A 132 -2.25 -16.83 2.92
N ASN A 133 -1.95 -15.53 2.85
CA ASN A 133 -2.93 -14.47 2.71
C ASN A 133 -2.78 -13.82 1.35
N THR A 134 -3.91 -13.45 0.75
CA THR A 134 -3.94 -12.74 -0.53
C THR A 134 -4.33 -11.29 -0.31
N ILE A 135 -3.44 -10.38 -0.70
CA ILE A 135 -3.70 -8.96 -0.86
C ILE A 135 -4.06 -8.72 -2.31
N LEU A 136 -5.16 -8.02 -2.56
CA LEU A 136 -5.56 -7.54 -3.87
C LEU A 136 -5.71 -6.02 -3.82
N VAL A 137 -5.15 -5.33 -4.79
CA VAL A 137 -5.30 -3.88 -4.96
C VAL A 137 -5.88 -3.63 -6.34
N HIS A 138 -7.09 -3.12 -6.38
CA HIS A 138 -7.74 -2.68 -7.60
C HIS A 138 -7.59 -1.17 -7.74
N LEU A 139 -7.05 -0.74 -8.87
CA LEU A 139 -6.89 0.67 -9.20
C LEU A 139 -7.77 1.01 -10.40
N ASN A 140 -8.43 2.17 -10.35
CA ASN A 140 -9.12 2.77 -11.49
C ASN A 140 -8.66 4.23 -11.64
N ASN A 141 -8.30 4.62 -12.86
CA ASN A 141 -7.87 5.98 -13.22
C ASN A 141 -8.77 6.61 -14.30
N GLU A 142 -10.02 6.15 -14.43
CA GLU A 142 -11.00 6.81 -15.28
C GLU A 142 -11.37 8.20 -14.73
N ASP A 143 -11.82 9.08 -15.62
CA ASP A 143 -12.19 10.45 -15.27
C ASP A 143 -13.23 10.48 -14.16
N ASN A 144 -12.88 11.12 -13.04
CA ASN A 144 -13.75 11.23 -11.89
C ASN A 144 -13.71 12.65 -11.33
N PRO A 145 -14.79 13.46 -11.49
CA PRO A 145 -14.80 14.84 -11.02
C PRO A 145 -14.75 14.97 -9.48
N GLN A 146 -15.00 13.88 -8.75
CA GLN A 146 -14.93 13.85 -7.28
C GLN A 146 -13.53 13.51 -6.76
N VAL A 147 -12.61 13.10 -7.63
CA VAL A 147 -11.26 12.68 -7.23
C VAL A 147 -10.24 13.60 -7.90
N PRO A 148 -9.43 14.36 -7.12
CA PRO A 148 -8.41 15.24 -7.68
C PRO A 148 -7.48 14.50 -8.67
N PRO A 149 -7.18 15.09 -9.86
CA PRO A 149 -7.39 16.50 -10.22
C PRO A 149 -8.81 16.90 -10.64
N GLY A 150 -9.75 15.96 -10.73
CA GLY A 150 -11.17 16.22 -10.96
C GLY A 150 -11.52 16.74 -12.37
N LYS A 151 -10.53 16.76 -13.26
CA LYS A 151 -10.69 17.11 -14.67
C LYS A 151 -10.44 15.89 -15.53
N PRO A 152 -11.07 15.82 -16.71
CA PRO A 152 -10.73 14.83 -17.72
C PRO A 152 -9.24 14.83 -18.07
N ILE A 153 -8.68 13.65 -18.33
CA ILE A 153 -7.24 13.49 -18.65
C ILE A 153 -6.83 14.32 -19.88
N ASP A 154 -7.73 14.49 -20.86
CA ASP A 154 -7.52 15.27 -22.08
C ASP A 154 -7.43 16.78 -21.86
N GLN A 155 -7.75 17.24 -20.64
CA GLN A 155 -7.71 18.65 -20.21
C GLN A 155 -6.60 18.94 -19.20
N LEU A 156 -5.77 17.94 -18.86
CA LEU A 156 -4.61 18.12 -17.99
C LEU A 156 -3.39 18.58 -18.79
N ASP A 157 -2.58 19.44 -18.19
CA ASP A 157 -1.29 19.90 -18.73
C ASP A 157 -0.11 19.05 -18.24
N PHE A 158 -0.40 17.85 -17.72
CA PHE A 158 0.57 16.87 -17.25
C PHE A 158 0.05 15.44 -17.47
N ASN A 159 0.96 14.48 -17.49
CA ASN A 159 0.63 13.08 -17.67
C ASN A 159 0.09 12.45 -16.38
N LEU A 160 -1.07 11.80 -16.45
CA LEU A 160 -1.63 11.03 -15.34
C LEU A 160 -1.21 9.56 -15.45
N PHE A 161 0.00 9.25 -15.00
CA PHE A 161 0.50 7.87 -14.94
C PHE A 161 -0.35 7.01 -13.99
N SER A 162 -0.36 5.71 -14.20
CA SER A 162 -1.23 4.75 -13.51
C SER A 162 -0.44 3.76 -12.64
N GLY A 163 -1.13 2.89 -11.90
CA GLY A 163 -0.49 1.80 -11.16
C GLY A 163 -0.07 2.15 -9.73
N ILE A 164 0.59 1.21 -9.07
CA ILE A 164 1.23 1.44 -7.76
C ILE A 164 2.63 2.00 -8.01
N TYR A 165 2.66 3.28 -8.38
CA TYR A 165 3.83 3.96 -8.91
C TYR A 165 4.78 4.50 -7.83
N ARG A 166 4.52 4.21 -6.55
CA ARG A 166 5.43 4.46 -5.41
C ARG A 166 5.52 3.24 -4.51
N ASN A 167 6.38 3.28 -3.50
CA ASN A 167 6.64 2.12 -2.67
C ASN A 167 5.43 1.71 -1.84
N VAL A 168 5.41 0.41 -1.53
CA VAL A 168 4.53 -0.15 -0.52
C VAL A 168 5.41 -0.70 0.60
N TRP A 169 5.03 -0.41 1.84
CA TRP A 169 5.72 -0.89 3.03
C TRP A 169 4.81 -1.81 3.83
N LEU A 170 5.36 -2.95 4.27
CA LEU A 170 4.75 -3.76 5.32
C LEU A 170 5.21 -3.18 6.66
N VAL A 171 4.25 -2.64 7.41
CA VAL A 171 4.50 -1.97 8.69
C VAL A 171 4.09 -2.91 9.81
N VAL A 172 5.04 -3.22 10.70
CA VAL A 172 4.83 -4.05 11.88
C VAL A 172 5.14 -3.25 13.13
N LYS A 173 4.18 -3.20 14.07
CA LYS A 173 4.31 -2.52 15.37
C LYS A 173 3.86 -3.43 16.51
N ASP A 174 4.36 -3.18 17.71
CA ASP A 174 3.82 -3.79 18.93
C ASP A 174 2.35 -3.37 19.16
N PRO A 175 1.51 -4.17 19.84
CA PRO A 175 0.12 -3.79 20.15
C PRO A 175 -0.01 -2.41 20.78
N LEU A 176 0.89 -2.08 21.71
CA LEU A 176 1.03 -0.74 22.25
C LEU A 176 2.04 0.03 21.40
N HIS A 177 1.54 0.96 20.58
CA HIS A 177 2.37 1.78 19.70
C HIS A 177 1.76 3.17 19.49
N ILE A 178 2.57 4.08 18.95
CA ILE A 178 2.09 5.36 18.43
C ILE A 178 1.46 5.09 17.06
N SER A 179 0.17 5.39 16.93
CA SER A 179 -0.57 5.24 15.68
C SER A 179 0.11 6.00 14.54
N ASP A 180 0.00 5.45 13.34
CA ASP A 180 0.39 6.19 12.15
C ASP A 180 -0.48 7.44 12.02
N PRO A 181 0.06 8.64 11.74
CA PRO A 181 -0.74 9.86 11.61
C PRO A 181 -1.83 9.74 10.54
N ILE A 182 -1.62 8.95 9.48
CA ILE A 182 -2.62 8.68 8.44
C ILE A 182 -3.68 7.71 8.95
N GLY A 183 -3.27 6.65 9.65
CA GLY A 183 -4.16 5.63 10.20
C GLY A 183 -4.81 5.99 11.54
N ALA A 184 -4.62 7.20 12.07
CA ALA A 184 -5.13 7.60 13.39
C ALA A 184 -6.62 7.94 13.41
N ASP A 185 -7.34 7.87 12.28
CA ASP A 185 -8.76 8.25 12.12
C ASP A 185 -9.13 9.60 12.76
N ARG A 186 -8.15 10.51 12.84
CA ARG A 186 -8.37 11.88 13.28
C ARG A 186 -8.64 12.72 12.05
N VAL A 187 -9.79 13.38 12.02
CA VAL A 187 -10.06 14.43 11.03
C VAL A 187 -8.93 15.45 11.13
N ALA A 188 -8.10 15.53 10.07
CA ALA A 188 -7.12 16.60 9.95
C ALA A 188 -7.92 17.91 9.87
N ALA A 189 -7.81 18.74 10.90
CA ALA A 189 -8.32 20.11 10.86
C ALA A 189 -7.41 20.92 9.93
N GLY A 190 -7.63 20.85 8.62
CA GLY A 190 -6.81 21.56 7.64
C GLY A 190 -7.52 21.74 6.31
N GLY A 191 -7.90 22.98 6.02
CA GLY A 191 -8.39 23.43 4.71
C GLY A 191 -9.77 24.08 4.77
N SER A 192 -9.77 25.37 5.08
CA SER A 192 -10.91 26.31 4.95
C SER A 192 -11.44 26.45 3.53
#